data_AF-A0A9P8AX83-F1
#
_entry.id   AF-A0A9P8AX83-F1
#
_cell.length_a   1.000
_cell.length_b   1.000
_cell.length_c   1.000
_cell.angle_alpha   90.00
_cell.angle_beta   90.00
_cell.angle_gamma   90.00
#
_symmetry.space_group_name_H-M   'P 1'
#
loop_
_entity.id
_entity.type
_entity.pdbx_description
1 polymer ?
#
loop_
_entity_poly.entity_id
_entity_poly.type
_entity_poly.pdbx_seq_one_letter_code
_entity_poly.pdbx_strand_id
1 'polypeptide(L)'
;QGGGGRYPYPKYVWSPAGGWWVQPSNWKANTVVVATGIFAIAYLVGSLSAAREQRPVAPKKWIPSMMWAKQFQEVEKVCSQCFLPSKAYPRSGIIVEDSVFYNGSIISFD
;
A
#
# COMPACT_ATOMS: atom_id res chain seq x y z
N GLN A 1 -3.78 -38.25 10.13
CA GLN A 1 -2.62 -38.12 9.24
C GLN A 1 -2.77 -39.16 8.14
N GLY A 2 -3.20 -38.73 6.95
CA GLY A 2 -3.41 -39.60 5.80
C GLY A 2 -2.32 -39.34 4.76
N GLY A 3 -1.31 -40.21 4.72
CA GLY A 3 -0.39 -40.32 3.60
C GLY A 3 -0.40 -41.78 3.20
N GLY A 4 -0.86 -42.08 1.98
CA GLY A 4 -0.82 -43.43 1.43
C GLY A 4 0.60 -44.01 1.43
N GLY A 5 0.70 -45.32 1.19
CA GLY A 5 1.96 -46.05 1.22
C GLY A 5 3.07 -45.36 0.41
N ARG A 6 4.21 -45.14 1.05
CA ARG A 6 5.40 -44.56 0.41
C ARG A 6 6.20 -45.65 -0.29
N TYR A 7 6.55 -45.43 -1.55
CA TYR A 7 7.44 -46.29 -2.33
C TYR A 7 8.92 -45.89 -2.16
N PRO A 8 9.89 -46.80 -2.38
CA PRO A 8 11.30 -46.43 -2.37
C PRO A 8 11.60 -45.38 -3.45
N TYR A 9 12.44 -44.39 -3.12
CA TYR A 9 12.88 -43.33 -4.02
C TYR A 9 14.35 -42.98 -3.74
N PRO A 10 15.10 -42.46 -4.73
CA PRO A 10 16.50 -42.09 -4.56
C PRO A 10 16.66 -40.88 -3.62
N LYS A 11 17.51 -41.00 -2.60
CA LYS A 11 17.69 -39.95 -1.56
C LYS A 11 18.72 -38.87 -1.91
N TYR A 12 19.58 -39.15 -2.88
CA TYR A 12 20.68 -38.27 -3.28
C TYR A 12 20.29 -37.30 -4.41
N VAL A 13 19.08 -37.41 -4.95
CA VAL A 13 18.59 -36.52 -6.01
C VAL A 13 18.07 -35.24 -5.37
N TRP A 14 18.67 -34.11 -5.72
CA TRP A 14 18.22 -32.79 -5.29
C TRP A 14 17.54 -32.05 -6.44
N SER A 15 16.41 -31.43 -6.13
CA SER A 15 15.64 -30.58 -7.05
C SER A 15 15.20 -29.32 -6.30
N PRO A 16 15.19 -28.14 -6.96
CA PRO A 16 14.91 -26.86 -6.31
C PRO A 16 13.48 -26.76 -5.75
N ALA A 17 12.51 -27.42 -6.38
CA ALA A 17 11.11 -27.45 -5.94
C ALA A 17 10.84 -28.47 -4.81
N GLY A 18 11.85 -29.26 -4.41
CA GLY A 18 11.69 -30.43 -3.55
C GLY A 18 11.68 -31.75 -4.34
N GLY A 19 11.42 -32.86 -3.65
CA GLY A 19 11.38 -34.21 -4.21
C GLY A 19 10.21 -35.02 -3.68
N TRP A 20 10.41 -36.31 -3.44
CA TRP A 20 9.35 -37.22 -3.03
C TRP A 20 8.96 -37.03 -1.55
N TRP A 21 7.68 -36.70 -1.32
CA TRP A 21 7.03 -36.52 -0.01
C TRP A 21 7.82 -35.66 0.98
N VAL A 22 8.30 -34.50 0.51
CA VAL A 22 9.10 -33.60 1.35
C VAL A 22 8.25 -33.05 2.48
N GLN A 23 8.63 -33.37 3.71
CA GLN A 23 8.09 -32.78 4.92
C GLN A 23 9.27 -32.33 5.78
N PRO A 24 9.87 -31.15 5.50
CA PRO A 24 10.98 -30.66 6.29
C PRO A 24 10.46 -30.31 7.69
N SER A 25 11.21 -30.68 8.72
CA SER A 25 10.84 -30.39 10.12
C SER A 25 10.63 -28.89 10.36
N ASN A 26 11.38 -28.04 9.65
CA ASN A 26 11.38 -26.59 9.82
C ASN A 26 10.54 -25.83 8.77
N TRP A 27 9.55 -26.47 8.14
CA TRP A 27 8.74 -25.83 7.09
C TRP A 27 8.10 -24.51 7.55
N LYS A 28 7.66 -24.44 8.82
CA LYS A 28 7.02 -23.25 9.39
C LYS A 28 7.95 -22.04 9.38
N ALA A 29 9.17 -22.21 9.90
CA ALA A 29 10.14 -21.13 9.96
C ALA A 29 10.52 -20.64 8.55
N ASN A 30 10.73 -21.56 7.62
CA ASN A 30 11.08 -21.22 6.23
C ASN A 30 9.95 -20.42 5.55
N THR A 31 8.68 -20.82 5.74
CA THR A 31 7.53 -20.08 5.20
C THR A 31 7.41 -18.69 5.83
N VAL A 32 7.64 -18.56 7.14
CA VAL A 32 7.61 -17.26 7.83
C VAL A 32 8.66 -16.32 7.25
N VAL A 33 9.90 -16.77 7.09
CA VAL A 33 10.98 -15.94 6.52
C VAL A 33 10.64 -15.46 5.12
N VAL A 34 10.18 -16.37 4.25
CA VAL A 34 9.81 -16.03 2.86
C VAL A 34 8.62 -15.07 2.83
N ALA A 35 7.58 -15.32 3.64
CA ALA A 35 6.40 -14.47 3.71
C ALA A 35 6.75 -13.06 4.21
N THR A 36 7.59 -12.95 5.26
CA THR A 36 8.06 -11.66 5.77
C THR A 36 8.88 -10.91 4.73
N GLY A 37 9.76 -11.60 3.98
CA GLY A 37 10.52 -10.99 2.89
C GLY A 37 9.63 -10.44 1.78
N ILE A 38 8.65 -11.22 1.32
CA ILE A 38 7.68 -10.78 0.31
C ILE A 38 6.87 -9.58 0.81
N PHE A 39 6.40 -9.63 2.06
CA PHE A 39 5.63 -8.55 2.66
C PHE A 39 6.43 -7.25 2.75
N ALA A 40 7.68 -7.31 3.20
CA ALA A 40 8.56 -6.15 3.30
C ALA A 40 8.77 -5.48 1.93
N ILE A 41 9.05 -6.27 0.89
CA ILE A 41 9.23 -5.77 -0.48
C ILE A 41 7.92 -5.16 -0.99
N ALA A 42 6.80 -5.86 -0.85
CA ALA A 42 5.49 -5.39 -1.30
C ALA A 42 5.09 -4.08 -0.61
N TYR A 43 5.37 -3.95 0.70
CA TYR A 43 5.13 -2.73 1.45
C TYR A 43 5.95 -1.57 0.91
N LEU A 44 7.27 -1.74 0.74
CA LEU A 44 8.14 -0.68 0.23
C LEU A 44 7.73 -0.22 -1.18
N VAL A 45 7.46 -1.17 -2.08
CA VAL A 45 7.00 -0.86 -3.44
C VAL A 45 5.63 -0.19 -3.41
N GLY A 46 4.71 -0.66 -2.57
CA GLY A 46 3.39 -0.08 -2.40
C GLY A 46 3.45 1.35 -1.87
N SER A 47 4.25 1.61 -0.84
CA SER A 47 4.46 2.96 -0.28
C SER A 47 5.09 3.90 -1.31
N LEU A 48 6.06 3.41 -2.08
CA LEU A 48 6.70 4.19 -3.15
C LEU A 48 5.73 4.51 -4.29
N SER A 49 4.89 3.54 -4.66
CA SER A 49 3.85 3.69 -5.68
C SER A 49 2.80 4.73 -5.24
N ALA A 50 2.26 4.57 -4.02
CA ALA A 50 1.32 5.52 -3.43
C ALA A 50 1.93 6.93 -3.30
N ALA A 51 3.25 7.01 -3.06
CA ALA A 51 3.96 8.28 -3.00
C ALA A 51 4.13 8.98 -4.35
N ARG A 52 4.09 8.23 -5.46
CA ARG A 52 4.20 8.76 -6.82
C ARG A 52 2.86 8.95 -7.51
N GLU A 53 1.78 8.39 -6.98
CA GLU A 53 0.46 8.54 -7.54
C GLU A 53 0.00 10.01 -7.45
N GLN A 54 -0.35 10.58 -8.61
CA GLN A 54 -0.98 11.89 -8.71
C GLN A 54 -2.33 11.74 -9.40
N ARG A 55 -3.39 12.30 -8.79
CA ARG A 55 -4.72 12.38 -9.41
C ARG A 55 -5.02 13.83 -9.78
N PRO A 56 -5.15 14.16 -11.07
CA PRO A 56 -5.49 15.53 -11.48
C PRO A 56 -6.94 15.89 -11.13
N VAL A 57 -7.82 14.90 -10.97
CA VAL A 57 -9.24 15.10 -10.68
C VAL A 57 -9.61 14.39 -9.38
N ALA A 58 -10.30 15.11 -8.50
CA ALA A 58 -10.81 14.55 -7.25
C ALA A 58 -11.99 13.59 -7.50
N PRO A 59 -12.10 12.49 -6.73
CA PRO A 59 -13.17 11.52 -6.86
C PRO A 59 -14.52 12.11 -6.42
N LYS A 60 -15.57 11.81 -7.18
CA LYS A 60 -16.95 12.29 -6.90
C LYS A 60 -17.63 11.55 -5.74
N LYS A 61 -17.13 10.37 -5.36
CA LYS A 61 -17.64 9.52 -4.28
C LYS A 61 -16.48 9.03 -3.42
N TRP A 62 -16.76 8.68 -2.17
CA TRP A 62 -15.74 8.10 -1.29
C TRP A 62 -15.24 6.77 -1.84
N ILE A 63 -13.91 6.63 -1.91
CA ILE A 63 -13.22 5.42 -2.36
C ILE A 63 -12.13 5.07 -1.34
N PRO A 64 -11.85 3.78 -1.08
CA PRO A 64 -10.89 3.36 -0.07
C PRO A 64 -9.46 3.83 -0.37
N SER A 65 -9.15 4.13 -1.63
CA SER A 65 -7.85 4.68 -2.02
C SER A 65 -7.57 6.10 -1.53
N MET A 66 -8.57 6.79 -0.98
CA MET A 66 -8.39 8.10 -0.36
C MET A 66 -7.57 8.03 0.94
N MET A 67 -7.59 6.90 1.65
CA MET A 67 -6.90 6.76 2.95
C MET A 67 -5.37 6.84 2.83
N TRP A 68 -4.82 6.48 1.67
CA TRP A 68 -3.39 6.34 1.45
C TRP A 68 -2.84 7.23 0.33
N ALA A 69 -3.68 8.02 -0.33
CA ALA A 69 -3.20 8.98 -1.32
C ALA A 69 -2.79 10.28 -0.65
N LYS A 70 -1.59 10.75 -0.99
CA LYS A 70 -0.99 11.98 -0.43
C LYS A 70 -1.89 13.20 -0.54
N GLN A 71 -2.57 13.35 -1.68
CA GLN A 71 -3.40 14.52 -1.98
C GLN A 71 -4.53 14.73 -0.96
N PHE A 72 -5.11 13.67 -0.41
CA PHE A 72 -6.18 13.81 0.59
C PHE A 72 -5.62 14.03 2.01
N GLN A 73 -4.47 13.45 2.32
CA GLN A 73 -3.79 13.65 3.60
C GLN A 73 -3.25 15.08 3.75
N GLU A 74 -2.79 15.70 2.67
CA GLU A 74 -2.32 17.09 2.66
C GLU A 74 -3.47 18.09 2.89
N VAL A 75 -4.60 17.88 2.21
CA VAL A 75 -5.82 18.69 2.40
C VAL A 75 -6.33 18.61 3.85
N GLU A 76 -6.34 17.41 4.46
CA GLU A 76 -6.75 17.24 5.86
C GLU A 76 -5.86 18.02 6.83
N LYS A 77 -4.54 18.05 6.61
CA LYS A 77 -3.60 18.80 7.46
C LYS A 77 -3.83 20.31 7.37
N VAL A 78 -4.03 20.85 6.17
CA VAL A 78 -4.35 22.27 5.97
C VAL A 78 -5.70 22.62 6.60
N CYS A 79 -6.72 21.79 6.37
CA CYS A 79 -8.07 21.98 6.91
C CYS A 79 -8.14 21.81 8.44
N SER A 80 -7.18 21.11 9.06
CA SER A 80 -7.07 21.03 10.52
C SER A 80 -6.28 22.20 11.13
N GLN A 81 -5.34 22.77 10.37
CA GLN A 81 -4.52 23.92 10.78
C GLN A 81 -5.34 25.23 10.77
N CYS A 82 -6.18 25.42 9.76
CA CYS A 82 -7.22 26.44 9.78
C CYS A 82 -8.41 25.87 10.54
N PHE A 83 -8.84 26.49 11.63
CA PHE A 83 -9.97 26.02 12.46
C PHE A 83 -11.30 26.00 11.66
N LEU A 84 -11.52 24.98 10.83
CA LEU A 84 -12.79 24.71 10.16
C LEU A 84 -13.21 23.27 10.47
N PRO A 85 -14.48 23.04 10.87
CA PRO A 85 -14.94 21.73 11.26
C PRO A 85 -14.86 20.74 10.08
N SER A 86 -14.20 19.62 10.33
CA SER A 86 -13.75 18.54 9.43
C SER A 86 -14.84 17.78 8.64
N LYS A 87 -16.02 18.36 8.42
CA LYS A 87 -17.17 17.64 7.83
C LYS A 87 -17.71 18.21 6.52
N ALA A 88 -17.16 19.30 6.00
CA ALA A 88 -17.50 19.79 4.68
C ALA A 88 -16.48 19.31 3.64
N TYR A 89 -16.83 18.26 2.90
CA TYR A 89 -16.18 17.97 1.62
C TYR A 89 -16.59 19.08 0.64
N PRO A 90 -15.67 19.92 0.11
CA PRO A 90 -16.03 20.87 -0.94
C PRO A 90 -16.42 20.07 -2.18
N ARG A 91 -17.72 20.09 -2.49
CA ARG A 91 -18.37 19.36 -3.59
C ARG A 91 -18.14 20.06 -4.94
N SER A 92 -16.93 20.57 -5.22
CA SER A 92 -16.60 21.15 -6.52
C SER A 92 -15.19 21.73 -6.49
N GLY A 93 -14.23 21.00 -7.07
CA GLY A 93 -12.96 21.56 -7.53
C GLY A 93 -12.02 22.09 -6.44
N ILE A 94 -10.74 22.12 -6.76
CA ILE A 94 -9.83 23.04 -6.10
C ILE A 94 -10.09 24.39 -6.78
N ILE A 95 -11.05 25.13 -6.26
CA ILE A 95 -11.14 26.58 -6.40
C ILE A 95 -11.59 27.06 -5.02
N VAL A 96 -10.63 27.24 -4.13
CA VAL A 96 -10.79 28.26 -3.09
C VAL A 96 -10.57 29.56 -3.85
N GLU A 97 -11.56 30.44 -3.88
CA GLU A 97 -11.52 31.73 -4.56
C GLU A 97 -10.11 32.35 -4.45
N ASP A 98 -9.52 32.58 -5.63
CA ASP A 98 -8.38 33.45 -5.93
C ASP A 98 -7.03 33.21 -5.23
N SER A 99 -6.75 32.01 -4.72
CA SER A 99 -5.43 31.71 -4.14
C SER A 99 -4.81 30.39 -4.59
N VAL A 100 -3.66 30.51 -5.26
CA VAL A 100 -2.81 29.39 -5.66
C VAL A 100 -1.64 29.30 -4.70
N PHE A 101 -1.53 28.18 -3.96
CA PHE A 101 -0.35 27.87 -3.17
C PHE A 101 0.75 27.30 -4.07
N TYR A 102 1.81 28.08 -4.28
CA TYR A 102 3.05 27.60 -4.92
C TYR A 102 4.21 27.82 -3.96
N ASN A 103 4.98 26.76 -3.69
CA ASN A 103 6.26 26.82 -2.96
C ASN A 103 6.19 27.55 -1.60
N GLY A 104 5.19 27.22 -0.79
CA GLY A 104 5.07 27.74 0.59
C GLY A 104 4.59 29.18 0.73
N SER A 105 4.17 29.84 -0.35
CA SER A 105 3.59 31.19 -0.31
C SER A 105 2.14 31.20 -0.82
N ILE A 106 1.28 31.94 -0.12
CA ILE A 106 -0.09 32.23 -0.54
C ILE A 106 -0.03 33.40 -1.51
N ILE A 107 -0.35 33.15 -2.78
CA ILE A 107 -0.51 34.22 -3.77
C ILE A 107 -2.02 34.46 -3.89
N SER A 108 -2.50 35.56 -3.28
CA SER A 108 -3.85 36.06 -3.46
C SER A 108 -3.87 37.01 -4.66
N PHE A 109 -4.79 36.82 -5.59
CA PHE A 109 -5.12 37.82 -6.61
C PHE A 109 -6.31 38.64 -6.11
N ASP A 110 -6.16 39.95 -6.10
CA ASP A 110 -7.24 40.93 -5.92
C ASP A 110 -8.02 41.07 -7.24
#